data_AF-A0A7W6ANU5-F1
#
_entry.id   AF-A0A7W6ANU5-F1
#
_cell.length_a   1.000
_cell.length_b   1.000
_cell.length_c   1.000
_cell.angle_alpha   90.00
_cell.angle_beta   90.00
_cell.angle_gamma   90.00
#
_symmetry.space_group_name_H-M   'P 1'
#
loop_
_entity.id
_entity.type
_entity.pdbx_description
1 polymer ?
#
loop_
_entity_poly.entity_id
_entity_poly.type
_entity_poly.pdbx_seq_one_letter_code
_entity_poly.pdbx_strand_id
1 'polypeptide(L)'
;MTSPLPVAFAAGTSGIWQIETVKAVIGDGLPAATRLSVIEDVGRAARADCAWVLRGVTSNIRYTNRREADALASQQQGLHRPEAVRAALIPIRKNAAWWALTQDERRAVFEEQSRHIGIGMTVLPGVSRRLHHARDLGGPFDFLTWFEYAPAQADAFETMVAQLRATPEWRYVDWEVDIRLTRA
;
A
#
# COMPACT_ATOMS: atom_id res chain seq x y z
N MET A 1 -5.66 21.65 -4.06
CA MET A 1 -5.66 20.34 -3.40
C MET A 1 -6.28 19.35 -4.37
N THR A 2 -5.62 18.23 -4.66
CA THR A 2 -6.25 17.15 -5.43
C THR A 2 -7.40 16.57 -4.61
N SER A 3 -8.59 16.44 -5.23
CA SER A 3 -9.75 15.85 -4.56
C SER A 3 -9.43 14.42 -4.10
N PRO A 4 -9.97 13.97 -2.96
CA PRO A 4 -9.85 12.58 -2.54
C PRO A 4 -10.33 11.66 -3.67
N LEU A 5 -9.50 10.70 -4.05
CA LEU A 5 -9.80 9.72 -5.09
C LEU A 5 -10.16 8.40 -4.40
N PRO A 6 -11.43 7.97 -4.42
CA PRO A 6 -11.79 6.68 -3.88
C PRO A 6 -11.43 5.56 -4.86
N VAL A 7 -10.82 4.50 -4.35
CA VAL A 7 -10.30 3.37 -5.12
C VAL A 7 -10.83 2.07 -4.52
N ALA A 8 -11.26 1.15 -5.38
CA ALA A 8 -11.56 -0.23 -5.02
C ALA A 8 -10.54 -1.20 -5.63
N PHE A 9 -10.04 -2.10 -4.79
CA PHE A 9 -9.25 -3.27 -5.17
C PHE A 9 -10.17 -4.48 -5.12
N ALA A 10 -10.62 -4.93 -6.29
CA ALA A 10 -11.61 -5.99 -6.44
C ALA A 10 -10.93 -7.24 -6.98
N ALA A 11 -10.87 -8.30 -6.18
CA ALA A 11 -10.24 -9.55 -6.57
C ALA A 11 -11.28 -10.60 -6.93
N GLY A 12 -11.03 -11.32 -8.01
CA GLY A 12 -11.92 -12.36 -8.51
C GLY A 12 -11.28 -13.06 -9.70
N THR A 13 -12.03 -13.20 -10.78
CA THR A 13 -11.59 -13.84 -12.03
C THR A 13 -11.28 -12.84 -13.16
N SER A 14 -11.49 -11.54 -12.93
CA SER A 14 -11.26 -10.47 -13.91
C SER A 14 -10.38 -9.35 -13.36
N GLY A 15 -9.69 -8.65 -14.27
CA GLY A 15 -8.75 -7.57 -13.95
C GLY A 15 -7.44 -7.71 -14.72
N ILE A 16 -6.75 -6.58 -14.89
CA ILE A 16 -5.49 -6.53 -15.66
C ILE A 16 -4.31 -7.17 -14.92
N TRP A 17 -4.41 -7.29 -13.60
CA TRP A 17 -3.36 -7.84 -12.76
C TRP A 17 -3.67 -9.32 -12.48
N GLN A 18 -2.73 -10.20 -12.81
CA GLN A 18 -2.68 -11.57 -12.32
C GLN A 18 -2.17 -11.58 -10.88
N ILE A 19 -2.86 -12.31 -10.00
CA ILE A 19 -2.40 -12.53 -8.64
C ILE A 19 -1.45 -13.73 -8.66
N GLU A 20 -0.20 -13.51 -8.26
CA GLU A 20 0.83 -14.56 -8.15
C GLU A 20 0.74 -15.24 -6.78
N THR A 21 0.65 -14.45 -5.72
CA THR A 21 0.60 -14.94 -4.35
C THR A 21 -0.30 -14.07 -3.48
N VAL A 22 -1.01 -14.70 -2.54
CA VAL A 22 -1.69 -14.06 -1.42
C VAL A 22 -1.14 -14.68 -0.14
N LYS A 23 -0.36 -13.92 0.63
CA LYS A 23 0.28 -14.41 1.85
C LYS A 23 -0.26 -13.68 3.07
N ALA A 24 -0.80 -14.42 4.03
CA ALA A 24 -1.04 -13.90 5.37
C ALA A 24 0.32 -13.67 6.05
N VAL A 25 0.63 -12.43 6.41
CA VAL A 25 1.89 -12.07 7.08
C VAL A 25 1.67 -11.95 8.59
N ILE A 26 0.63 -11.21 8.99
CA ILE A 26 0.17 -11.09 10.38
C ILE A 26 -1.35 -11.19 10.36
N GLY A 27 -1.93 -12.03 11.22
CA GLY A 27 -3.38 -12.26 11.25
C GLY A 27 -3.88 -13.14 10.12
N ASP A 28 -5.17 -13.03 9.79
CA ASP A 28 -5.83 -13.87 8.79
C ASP A 28 -5.44 -13.50 7.36
N GLY A 29 -5.54 -14.47 6.44
CA GLY A 29 -5.39 -14.22 5.01
C GLY A 29 -6.65 -13.63 4.37
N LEU A 30 -6.54 -13.30 3.08
CA LEU A 30 -7.72 -13.05 2.23
C LEU A 30 -8.03 -14.29 1.39
N PRO A 31 -9.29 -14.50 0.99
CA PRO A 31 -9.65 -15.58 0.07
C PRO A 31 -8.82 -15.54 -1.22
N ALA A 32 -8.49 -16.72 -1.74
CA ALA A 32 -7.75 -16.83 -2.99
C ALA A 32 -8.56 -16.25 -4.18
N ALA A 33 -7.86 -15.60 -5.10
CA ALA A 33 -8.40 -15.04 -6.32
C ALA A 33 -7.31 -15.07 -7.41
N THR A 34 -7.69 -15.06 -8.68
CA THR A 34 -6.73 -15.18 -9.81
C THR A 34 -6.40 -13.84 -10.44
N ARG A 35 -7.30 -12.86 -10.33
CA ARG A 35 -7.14 -11.53 -10.92
C ARG A 35 -7.52 -10.42 -9.94
N LEU A 36 -6.90 -9.26 -10.11
CA LEU A 36 -7.20 -8.03 -9.38
C LEU A 36 -7.53 -6.89 -10.34
N SER A 37 -8.63 -6.20 -10.08
CA SER A 37 -9.00 -4.92 -10.69
C SER A 37 -8.75 -3.78 -9.71
N VAL A 38 -8.08 -2.73 -10.17
CA VAL A 38 -7.90 -1.47 -9.43
C VAL A 38 -8.79 -0.42 -10.07
N ILE A 39 -9.81 0.04 -9.35
CA ILE A 39 -10.92 0.82 -9.90
C ILE A 39 -10.98 2.17 -9.18
N GLU A 40 -10.65 3.26 -9.88
CA GLU A 40 -10.66 4.64 -9.36
C GLU A 40 -12.07 5.29 -9.36
N ASP A 41 -13.10 4.55 -9.80
CA ASP A 41 -14.52 4.91 -9.71
C ASP A 41 -15.30 3.80 -8.99
N VAL A 42 -15.46 3.96 -7.68
CA VAL A 42 -16.09 2.98 -6.79
C VAL A 42 -17.55 2.66 -7.15
N GLY A 43 -18.25 3.52 -7.91
CA GLY A 43 -19.61 3.25 -8.39
C GLY A 43 -19.67 2.05 -9.35
N ARG A 44 -18.56 1.71 -10.01
CA ARG A 44 -18.43 0.54 -10.91
C ARG A 44 -18.06 -0.76 -10.20
N ALA A 45 -17.47 -0.71 -9.01
CA ALA A 45 -16.89 -1.88 -8.34
C ALA A 45 -17.91 -2.88 -7.78
N ALA A 46 -19.18 -2.48 -7.62
CA ALA A 46 -20.22 -3.33 -7.01
C ALA A 46 -20.80 -4.42 -7.95
N ARG A 47 -20.32 -4.54 -9.19
CA ARG A 47 -21.02 -5.31 -10.26
C ARG A 47 -20.33 -6.61 -10.70
N ALA A 48 -19.23 -7.02 -10.08
CA ALA A 48 -18.51 -8.23 -10.48
C ALA A 48 -18.54 -9.28 -9.36
N ASP A 49 -18.60 -10.57 -9.74
CA ASP A 49 -18.36 -11.70 -8.83
C ASP A 49 -16.91 -11.63 -8.31
N CYS A 50 -16.74 -10.95 -7.18
CA CYS A 50 -15.47 -10.76 -6.51
C CYS A 50 -15.41 -11.66 -5.28
N ALA A 51 -14.28 -12.33 -5.07
CA ALA A 51 -13.99 -13.04 -3.83
C ALA A 51 -13.88 -12.05 -2.65
N TRP A 52 -13.36 -10.84 -2.91
CA TRP A 52 -13.31 -9.74 -1.95
C TRP A 52 -13.13 -8.40 -2.65
N VAL A 53 -13.52 -7.33 -1.97
CA VAL A 53 -13.32 -5.94 -2.40
C VAL A 53 -12.80 -5.12 -1.22
N LEU A 54 -11.64 -4.48 -1.39
CA LEU A 54 -11.08 -3.53 -0.43
C LEU A 54 -11.22 -2.12 -0.98
N ARG A 55 -11.66 -1.17 -0.13
CA ARG A 55 -11.90 0.22 -0.53
C ARG A 55 -11.01 1.15 0.28
N GLY A 56 -10.42 2.13 -0.39
CA GLY A 56 -9.61 3.17 0.23
C GLY A 56 -9.76 4.49 -0.51
N VAL A 57 -9.25 5.57 0.07
CA VAL A 57 -9.26 6.90 -0.54
C VAL A 57 -7.88 7.54 -0.45
N THR A 58 -7.44 8.22 -1.51
CA THR A 58 -6.25 9.08 -1.41
C THR A 58 -6.54 10.26 -0.48
N SER A 59 -5.54 10.73 0.25
CA SER A 59 -5.70 11.80 1.24
C SER A 59 -4.48 12.72 1.26
N ASN A 60 -4.56 13.78 2.06
CA ASN A 60 -3.42 14.65 2.32
C ASN A 60 -2.33 13.91 3.12
N ILE A 61 -1.09 14.38 2.99
CA ILE A 61 0.05 13.90 3.80
C ILE A 61 -0.24 14.08 5.30
N ARG A 62 0.08 13.06 6.11
CA ARG A 62 -0.19 13.03 7.56
C ARG A 62 1.07 13.21 8.42
N TYR A 63 2.22 12.78 7.93
CA TYR A 63 3.48 12.76 8.70
C TYR A 63 4.61 13.53 8.01
N THR A 64 4.67 13.49 6.69
CA THR A 64 5.76 14.05 5.88
C THR A 64 5.92 15.55 6.10
N ASN A 65 7.13 15.99 6.43
CA ASN A 65 7.47 17.41 6.49
C ASN A 65 7.82 17.98 5.10
N ARG A 66 8.07 19.29 5.02
CA ARG A 66 8.39 19.96 3.74
C ARG A 66 9.62 19.38 3.05
N ARG A 67 10.73 19.23 3.77
CA ARG A 67 12.00 18.74 3.19
C ARG A 67 11.85 17.31 2.65
N GLU A 68 11.17 16.44 3.39
CA GLU A 68 10.87 15.08 2.96
C GLU A 68 9.96 15.05 1.74
N ALA A 69 8.93 15.92 1.71
CA ALA A 69 8.03 16.01 0.57
C ALA A 69 8.76 16.46 -0.70
N ASP A 70 9.66 17.44 -0.59
CA ASP A 70 10.44 17.94 -1.73
C ASP A 70 11.44 16.87 -2.21
N ALA A 71 12.10 16.17 -1.28
CA ALA A 71 12.99 15.05 -1.61
C ALA A 71 12.25 13.92 -2.34
N LEU A 72 11.08 13.51 -1.83
CA LEU A 72 10.22 12.52 -2.48
C LEU A 72 9.78 12.98 -3.87
N ALA A 73 9.34 14.24 -4.01
CA ALA A 73 8.88 14.78 -5.28
C ALA A 73 9.99 14.80 -6.35
N SER A 74 11.25 14.96 -5.95
CA SER A 74 12.40 14.98 -6.88
C SER A 74 12.76 13.61 -7.45
N GLN A 75 12.32 12.51 -6.83
CA GLN A 75 12.73 11.14 -7.22
C GLN A 75 11.55 10.24 -7.59
N GLN A 76 10.39 10.42 -6.96
CA GLN A 76 9.26 9.53 -7.16
C GLN A 76 8.68 9.65 -8.57
N GLN A 77 8.20 8.53 -9.08
CA GLN A 77 7.59 8.42 -10.39
C GLN A 77 6.11 8.03 -10.25
N GLY A 78 5.33 8.29 -11.31
CA GLY A 78 3.90 7.96 -11.36
C GLY A 78 3.62 6.46 -11.49
N LEU A 79 2.37 6.05 -11.25
CA LEU A 79 1.89 4.71 -11.58
C LEU A 79 1.75 4.53 -13.09
N HIS A 80 1.51 3.28 -13.53
CA HIS A 80 1.21 2.91 -14.92
C HIS A 80 2.35 3.13 -15.90
N ARG A 81 3.59 3.12 -15.41
CA ARG A 81 4.75 3.09 -16.32
C ARG A 81 4.73 1.79 -17.12
N PRO A 82 5.06 1.81 -18.42
CA PRO A 82 4.99 0.61 -19.27
C PRO A 82 5.82 -0.55 -18.74
N GLU A 83 7.02 -0.27 -18.23
CA GLU A 83 7.95 -1.27 -17.68
C GLU A 83 7.55 -1.79 -16.30
N ALA A 84 6.65 -1.11 -15.59
CA ALA A 84 6.18 -1.48 -14.27
C ALA A 84 5.10 -2.59 -14.33
N VAL A 85 5.52 -3.78 -14.73
CA VAL A 85 4.66 -4.96 -14.93
C VAL A 85 4.57 -5.88 -13.71
N ARG A 86 5.21 -5.51 -12.59
CA ARG A 86 5.02 -6.13 -11.27
C ARG A 86 4.34 -5.13 -10.34
N ALA A 87 3.53 -5.65 -9.43
CA ALA A 87 2.90 -4.84 -8.40
C ALA A 87 2.76 -5.59 -7.09
N ALA A 88 2.55 -4.83 -6.02
CA ALA A 88 2.17 -5.34 -4.72
C ALA A 88 1.02 -4.53 -4.15
N LEU A 89 0.02 -5.24 -3.62
CA LEU A 89 -0.99 -4.69 -2.73
C LEU A 89 -0.71 -5.23 -1.32
N ILE A 90 -0.43 -4.34 -0.38
CA ILE A 90 -0.20 -4.71 1.03
C ILE A 90 -1.23 -3.95 1.89
N PRO A 91 -2.40 -4.56 2.16
CA PRO A 91 -3.37 -4.04 3.13
C PRO A 91 -2.82 -4.18 4.55
N ILE A 92 -2.93 -3.11 5.34
CA ILE A 92 -2.36 -3.02 6.69
C ILE A 92 -3.41 -2.47 7.65
N ARG A 93 -3.57 -3.11 8.81
CA ARG A 93 -4.26 -2.56 9.98
C ARG A 93 -3.26 -2.34 11.11
N LYS A 94 -3.37 -1.19 11.77
CA LYS A 94 -2.67 -0.89 13.00
C LYS A 94 -3.59 -1.07 14.20
N ASN A 95 -3.02 -1.54 15.30
CA ASN A 95 -3.75 -1.83 16.52
C ASN A 95 -4.25 -0.56 17.22
N ALA A 96 -5.12 -0.75 18.23
CA ALA A 96 -5.70 0.35 19.00
C ALA A 96 -4.64 1.22 19.71
N ALA A 97 -3.51 0.63 20.14
CA ALA A 97 -2.45 1.37 20.82
C ALA A 97 -1.82 2.43 19.90
N TRP A 98 -1.63 2.12 18.61
CA TRP A 98 -1.18 3.12 17.63
C TRP A 98 -2.15 4.27 17.50
N TRP A 99 -3.45 3.98 17.45
CA TRP A 99 -4.48 5.00 17.27
C TRP A 99 -4.74 5.84 18.53
N ALA A 100 -4.27 5.38 19.70
CA ALA A 100 -4.28 6.15 20.95
C ALA A 100 -3.12 7.16 21.05
N LEU A 101 -2.04 6.97 20.29
CA LEU A 101 -0.90 7.88 20.27
C LEU A 101 -1.26 9.25 19.69
N THR A 102 -0.68 10.30 20.28
CA THR A 102 -0.78 11.66 19.75
C THR A 102 -0.08 11.76 18.40
N GLN A 103 -0.29 12.88 17.70
CA GLN A 103 0.27 13.09 16.37
C GLN A 103 1.80 13.12 16.38
N ASP A 104 2.41 13.75 17.38
CA ASP A 104 3.86 13.83 17.55
C ASP A 104 4.46 12.47 17.95
N GLU A 105 3.81 11.71 18.83
CA GLU A 105 4.22 10.34 19.16
C GLU A 105 4.20 9.43 17.94
N ARG A 106 3.11 9.45 17.15
CA ARG A 106 3.04 8.69 15.88
C ARG A 106 4.11 9.13 14.90
N ARG A 107 4.37 10.45 14.80
CA ARG A 107 5.39 10.98 13.91
C ARG A 107 6.79 10.47 14.31
N ALA A 108 7.12 10.50 15.60
CA ALA A 108 8.38 10.02 16.16
C ALA A 108 8.62 8.53 15.89
N VAL A 109 7.59 7.70 16.06
CA VAL A 109 7.69 6.28 15.72
C VAL A 109 7.87 6.08 14.22
N PHE A 110 7.13 6.82 13.38
CA PHE A 110 7.12 6.68 11.92
C PHE A 110 8.47 6.98 11.26
N GLU A 111 9.16 8.08 11.59
CA GLU A 111 10.44 8.41 10.91
C GLU A 111 11.65 8.38 11.84
N GLU A 112 11.56 8.98 13.02
CA GLU A 112 12.72 9.21 13.87
C GLU A 112 13.24 7.88 14.41
N GLN A 113 12.34 6.93 14.66
CA GLN A 113 12.67 5.58 15.12
C GLN A 113 12.67 4.54 13.98
N SER A 114 11.77 4.68 13.00
CA SER A 114 11.55 3.65 11.97
C SER A 114 12.08 4.02 10.60
N ARG A 115 12.44 5.29 10.38
CA ARG A 115 13.00 5.80 9.11
C ARG A 115 12.13 5.41 7.91
N HIS A 116 10.80 5.42 8.05
CA HIS A 116 9.89 4.92 7.02
C HIS A 116 10.11 5.58 5.66
N ILE A 117 10.21 6.92 5.62
CA ILE A 117 10.50 7.67 4.41
C ILE A 117 11.92 7.37 3.94
N GLY A 118 12.91 7.40 4.85
CA GLY A 118 14.30 7.09 4.52
C GLY A 118 14.49 5.71 3.87
N ILE A 119 13.86 4.67 4.41
CA ILE A 119 13.86 3.31 3.87
C ILE A 119 13.13 3.28 2.52
N GLY A 120 11.94 3.89 2.42
CA GLY A 120 11.18 3.95 1.18
C GLY A 120 11.90 4.69 0.05
N MET A 121 12.76 5.67 0.36
CA MET A 121 13.57 6.37 -0.63
C MET A 121 14.62 5.49 -1.30
N THR A 122 15.07 4.39 -0.67
CA THR A 122 16.11 3.51 -1.22
C THR A 122 15.71 2.80 -2.51
N VAL A 123 14.41 2.70 -2.78
CA VAL A 123 13.86 2.05 -3.98
C VAL A 123 13.34 3.05 -5.03
N LEU A 124 13.51 4.34 -4.81
CA LEU A 124 13.18 5.37 -5.81
C LEU A 124 14.36 5.56 -6.78
N PRO A 125 14.11 5.82 -8.07
CA PRO A 125 12.80 5.97 -8.75
C PRO A 125 12.14 4.64 -9.16
N GLY A 126 12.80 3.50 -8.90
CA GLY A 126 12.42 2.18 -9.42
C GLY A 126 11.02 1.72 -9.04
N VAL A 127 10.55 2.04 -7.82
CA VAL A 127 9.24 1.66 -7.30
C VAL A 127 8.31 2.87 -7.23
N SER A 128 7.20 2.82 -7.96
CA SER A 128 6.10 3.77 -7.79
C SER A 128 5.19 3.31 -6.66
N ARG A 129 4.59 4.26 -5.92
CA ARG A 129 3.68 3.95 -4.81
C ARG A 129 2.46 4.84 -4.79
N ARG A 130 1.36 4.31 -4.25
CA ARG A 130 0.18 5.10 -3.85
C ARG A 130 -0.40 4.57 -2.54
N LEU A 131 -0.68 5.47 -1.62
CA LEU A 131 -1.31 5.18 -0.33
C LEU A 131 -2.80 5.50 -0.39
N HIS A 132 -3.62 4.58 0.14
CA HIS A 132 -5.05 4.79 0.33
C HIS A 132 -5.41 4.58 1.80
N HIS A 133 -6.17 5.50 2.36
CA HIS A 133 -6.73 5.41 3.71
C HIS A 133 -8.07 4.67 3.66
N ALA A 134 -8.27 3.68 4.51
CA ALA A 134 -9.44 2.81 4.53
C ALA A 134 -10.12 2.71 5.90
N ARG A 135 -9.42 3.07 6.99
CA ARG A 135 -9.93 3.01 8.37
C ARG A 135 -11.31 3.63 8.52
N ASP A 136 -11.46 4.87 8.09
CA ASP A 136 -12.68 5.65 8.29
C ASP A 136 -13.81 5.26 7.30
N LEU A 137 -13.55 4.29 6.41
CA LEU A 137 -14.54 3.74 5.47
C LEU A 137 -15.23 2.48 6.03
N GLY A 138 -14.89 2.03 7.24
CA GLY A 138 -15.50 0.86 7.90
C GLY A 138 -15.02 -0.50 7.36
N GLY A 139 -13.99 -0.52 6.52
CA GLY A 139 -13.35 -1.74 6.05
C GLY A 139 -12.43 -2.37 7.11
N PRO A 140 -11.92 -3.59 6.86
CA PRO A 140 -11.11 -4.34 7.83
C PRO A 140 -9.67 -3.83 7.99
N PHE A 141 -9.16 -3.02 7.05
CA PHE A 141 -7.80 -2.49 7.05
C PHE A 141 -7.80 -0.98 7.19
N ASP A 142 -6.72 -0.43 7.78
CA ASP A 142 -6.55 1.01 7.92
C ASP A 142 -5.97 1.66 6.66
N PHE A 143 -5.09 0.92 5.98
CA PHE A 143 -4.36 1.38 4.81
C PHE A 143 -4.34 0.31 3.72
N LEU A 144 -4.46 0.74 2.46
CA LEU A 144 -4.20 -0.09 1.29
C LEU A 144 -2.99 0.52 0.57
N THR A 145 -1.83 -0.12 0.73
CA THR A 145 -0.58 0.35 0.10
C THR A 145 -0.38 -0.36 -1.23
N TRP A 146 -0.21 0.43 -2.29
CA TRP A 146 -0.07 -0.04 -3.66
C TRP A 146 1.29 0.33 -4.22
N PHE A 147 1.99 -0.63 -4.81
CA PHE A 147 3.30 -0.46 -5.41
C PHE A 147 3.33 -1.03 -6.83
N GLU A 148 4.00 -0.35 -7.76
CA GLU A 148 4.24 -0.81 -9.13
C GLU A 148 5.73 -0.67 -9.45
N TYR A 149 6.33 -1.70 -10.07
CA TYR A 149 7.75 -1.74 -10.36
C TYR A 149 8.10 -2.69 -11.50
N ALA A 150 9.27 -2.49 -12.09
CA ALA A 150 9.80 -3.40 -13.12
C ALA A 150 10.35 -4.68 -12.47
N PRO A 151 10.41 -5.81 -13.19
CA PRO A 151 10.98 -7.06 -12.66
C PRO A 151 12.39 -6.90 -12.08
N ALA A 152 13.23 -6.05 -12.69
CA ALA A 152 14.59 -5.76 -12.21
C ALA A 152 14.65 -5.06 -10.83
N GLN A 153 13.52 -4.56 -10.32
CA GLN A 153 13.42 -3.90 -9.02
C GLN A 153 12.83 -4.81 -7.93
N ALA A 154 12.52 -6.08 -8.25
CA ALA A 154 11.86 -6.99 -7.31
C ALA A 154 12.68 -7.21 -6.03
N ASP A 155 13.97 -7.53 -6.15
CA ASP A 155 14.83 -7.80 -4.98
C ASP A 155 14.99 -6.57 -4.08
N ALA A 156 15.14 -5.39 -4.68
CA ALA A 156 15.21 -4.13 -3.96
C ALA A 156 13.90 -3.83 -3.20
N PHE A 157 12.76 -4.11 -3.85
CA PHE A 157 11.45 -3.97 -3.23
C PHE A 157 11.25 -4.95 -2.06
N GLU A 158 11.59 -6.23 -2.23
CA GLU A 158 11.51 -7.23 -1.14
C GLU A 158 12.41 -6.86 0.04
N THR A 159 13.62 -6.37 -0.25
CA THR A 159 14.56 -5.87 0.77
C THR A 159 13.95 -4.70 1.56
N MET A 160 13.36 -3.74 0.86
CA MET A 160 12.71 -2.58 1.48
C MET A 160 11.52 -3.01 2.37
N VAL A 161 10.67 -3.92 1.89
CA VAL A 161 9.56 -4.47 2.67
C VAL A 161 10.05 -5.20 3.92
N ALA A 162 11.10 -6.02 3.79
CA ALA A 162 11.69 -6.72 4.93
C ALA A 162 12.28 -5.74 5.97
N GLN A 163 12.93 -4.67 5.52
CA GLN A 163 13.43 -3.60 6.41
C GLN A 163 12.29 -2.92 7.15
N LEU A 164 11.21 -2.52 6.46
CA LEU A 164 10.04 -1.90 7.10
C LEU A 164 9.41 -2.82 8.16
N ARG A 165 9.26 -4.10 7.86
CA ARG A 165 8.72 -5.11 8.80
C ARG A 165 9.56 -5.29 10.07
N ALA A 166 10.85 -4.94 10.03
CA ALA A 166 11.74 -5.00 11.17
C ALA A 166 11.75 -3.73 12.04
N THR A 167 11.03 -2.68 11.64
CA THR A 167 11.03 -1.39 12.35
C THR A 167 10.15 -1.36 13.60
N PRO A 168 10.39 -0.41 14.52
CA PRO A 168 9.48 -0.16 15.64
C PRO A 168 8.03 0.14 15.22
N GLU A 169 7.81 0.82 14.09
CA GLU A 169 6.48 1.09 13.55
C GLU A 169 5.69 -0.21 13.31
N TRP A 170 6.35 -1.26 12.83
CA TRP A 170 5.68 -2.52 12.51
C TRP A 170 5.20 -3.30 13.74
N ARG A 171 5.67 -2.97 14.93
CA ARG A 171 5.14 -3.53 16.20
C ARG A 171 3.68 -3.14 16.44
N TYR A 172 3.21 -2.11 15.76
CA TYR A 172 1.83 -1.65 15.82
C TYR A 172 0.93 -2.27 14.76
N VAL A 173 1.46 -3.07 13.84
CA VAL A 173 0.68 -3.76 12.81
C VAL A 173 0.12 -5.06 13.39
N ASP A 174 -1.20 -5.22 13.35
CA ASP A 174 -1.89 -6.43 13.86
C ASP A 174 -2.63 -7.20 12.76
N TRP A 175 -2.66 -6.68 11.54
CA TRP A 175 -3.14 -7.40 10.35
C TRP A 175 -2.40 -6.92 9.11
N GLU A 176 -1.74 -7.84 8.42
CA GLU A 176 -1.04 -7.61 7.17
C GLU A 176 -1.21 -8.78 6.22
N VAL A 177 -1.61 -8.49 4.99
CA VAL A 177 -1.65 -9.45 3.89
C VAL A 177 -0.74 -8.93 2.78
N ASP A 178 0.08 -9.82 2.22
CA ASP A 178 1.00 -9.48 1.15
C ASP A 178 0.55 -10.15 -0.16
N ILE A 179 0.13 -9.32 -1.12
CA ILE A 179 -0.40 -9.75 -2.41
C ILE A 179 0.57 -9.30 -3.50
N ARG A 180 1.14 -10.26 -4.23
CA ARG A 180 2.08 -10.02 -5.34
C ARG A 180 1.37 -10.22 -6.67
N LEU A 181 1.62 -9.33 -7.62
CA LEU A 181 0.90 -9.29 -8.88
C LEU A 181 1.80 -9.07 -10.09
N THR A 182 1.33 -9.54 -11.24
CA THR A 182 1.93 -9.32 -12.55
C THR A 182 0.89 -8.75 -13.52
N ARG A 183 1.26 -7.75 -14.32
CA ARG A 183 0.48 -7.30 -15.48
C ARG A 183 1.01 -8.01 -16.71
N ALA A 184 0.11 -8.63 -17.47
CA ALA A 184 0.43 -9.23 -18.77
C ALA A 184 0.70 -8.14 -19.83
#